data_AF-A0A933PDT5-F1
#
_entry.id   AF-A0A933PDT5-F1
#
_cell.length_a   1.000
_cell.length_b   1.000
_cell.length_c   1.000
_cell.angle_alpha   90.00
_cell.angle_beta   90.00
_cell.angle_gamma   90.00
#
_symmetry.space_group_name_H-M   'P 1'
#
loop_
_entity.id
_entity.type
_entity.pdbx_description
1 polymer ?
#
loop_
_entity_poly.entity_id
_entity_poly.type
_entity_poly.pdbx_seq_one_letter_code
_entity_poly.pdbx_strand_id
1 'polypeptide(L)'
;MTVRLMSDYGCDVPLWGATPEDLGLSDALVEELRDWRRFFEERCHWEDGWRGAGDAEHYASEGRRLRRWVQAEAGVPVELDL
;
A
#
# COMPACT_ATOMS: atom_id res chain seq x y z
N MET A 1 -6.04 4.12 -17.62
CA MET A 1 -5.92 4.66 -16.26
C MET A 1 -5.03 3.72 -15.50
N THR A 2 -4.05 4.25 -14.77
CA THR A 2 -3.13 3.45 -13.96
C THR A 2 -3.17 4.00 -12.55
N VAL A 3 -3.32 3.12 -11.57
CA VAL A 3 -3.32 3.47 -10.14
C VAL A 3 -1.96 3.10 -9.57
N ARG A 4 -1.43 3.92 -8.66
CA ARG A 4 -0.20 3.60 -7.94
C ARG A 4 -0.50 3.22 -6.50
N LEU A 5 0.08 2.12 -6.06
CA LEU A 5 0.10 1.65 -4.69
C LEU A 5 1.46 2.02 -4.09
N MET A 6 1.47 2.96 -3.14
CA MET A 6 2.68 3.53 -2.54
C MET A 6 2.33 4.12 -1.18
N SER A 7 2.98 3.68 -0.11
CA SER A 7 2.85 4.34 1.19
C SER A 7 3.57 5.68 1.18
N ASP A 8 2.98 6.66 1.85
CA ASP A 8 3.59 7.93 2.17
C ASP A 8 3.20 8.32 3.60
N TYR A 9 3.97 9.20 4.21
CA TYR A 9 3.69 9.65 5.56
C TYR A 9 2.44 10.53 5.60
N GLY A 10 1.49 10.18 6.47
CA GLY A 10 0.28 10.95 6.69
C GLY A 10 -0.86 10.69 5.69
N CYS A 11 -0.73 9.74 4.77
CA CYS A 11 -1.87 9.31 3.95
C CYS A 11 -2.79 8.35 4.74
N ASP A 12 -4.11 8.38 4.51
CA ASP A 12 -5.01 7.38 5.09
C ASP A 12 -4.84 6.03 4.38
N VAL A 13 -5.04 6.02 3.06
CA VAL A 13 -4.90 4.83 2.20
C VAL A 13 -3.76 5.08 1.20
N PRO A 14 -2.82 4.13 1.01
CA PRO A 14 -1.65 4.28 0.16
C PRO A 14 -1.95 4.11 -1.35
N LEU A 15 -3.04 4.73 -1.84
CA LEU A 15 -3.49 4.68 -3.24
C LEU A 15 -3.43 6.08 -3.88
N TRP A 16 -2.88 6.14 -5.09
CA TRP A 16 -2.72 7.38 -5.85
C TRP A 16 -3.35 7.28 -7.23
N GLY A 17 -4.04 8.35 -7.63
CA GLY A 17 -4.75 8.45 -8.91
C GLY A 17 -6.20 7.97 -8.88
N ALA A 18 -6.66 7.38 -7.77
CA ALA A 18 -8.06 7.03 -7.51
C ALA A 18 -8.30 6.82 -6.01
N THR A 19 -9.55 6.96 -5.57
CA THR A 19 -9.98 6.54 -4.22
C THR A 19 -10.42 5.07 -4.21
N PRO A 20 -10.45 4.40 -3.04
CA PRO A 20 -11.05 3.08 -2.92
C PRO A 20 -12.48 3.00 -3.47
N GLU A 21 -13.27 4.05 -3.24
CA GLU A 21 -14.66 4.16 -3.70
C GLU A 21 -14.75 4.23 -5.23
N ASP A 22 -13.87 5.00 -5.88
CA ASP A 22 -13.79 5.07 -7.34
C ASP A 22 -13.49 3.71 -7.98
N LEU A 23 -12.72 2.87 -7.26
CA LEU A 23 -12.29 1.55 -7.70
C LEU A 23 -13.24 0.43 -7.24
N GLY A 24 -14.23 0.73 -6.39
CA GLY A 24 -15.14 -0.26 -5.82
C GLY A 24 -14.45 -1.31 -4.95
N LEU A 25 -13.38 -0.93 -4.24
CA LEU A 25 -12.64 -1.85 -3.36
C LEU A 25 -13.49 -2.27 -2.16
N SER A 26 -13.26 -3.49 -1.70
CA SER A 26 -13.91 -4.02 -0.50
C SER A 26 -13.35 -3.39 0.77
N ASP A 27 -14.19 -3.26 1.81
CA ASP A 27 -13.76 -2.73 3.13
C ASP A 27 -12.59 -3.53 3.70
N ALA A 28 -12.56 -4.84 3.49
CA ALA A 28 -11.48 -5.73 3.94
C ALA A 28 -10.14 -5.38 3.27
N LEU A 29 -10.13 -5.13 1.95
CA LEU A 29 -8.92 -4.69 1.27
C LEU A 29 -8.49 -3.29 1.73
N VAL A 30 -9.44 -2.38 1.96
CA VAL A 30 -9.13 -1.02 2.45
C VAL A 30 -8.48 -1.07 3.84
N GLU A 31 -8.96 -1.94 4.73
CA GLU A 31 -8.35 -2.17 6.04
C GLU A 31 -6.92 -2.69 5.92
N GLU A 32 -6.68 -3.68 5.06
CA GLU A 32 -5.35 -4.25 4.83
C GLU A 32 -4.36 -3.23 4.22
N LEU A 33 -4.84 -2.33 3.36
CA LEU A 33 -4.05 -1.22 2.83
C LEU A 33 -3.66 -0.22 3.92
N ARG A 34 -4.57 0.09 4.86
CA ARG A 34 -4.30 0.95 6.01
C ARG A 34 -3.28 0.31 6.95
N ASP A 35 -3.38 -0.98 7.21
CA ASP A 35 -2.44 -1.69 8.07
C ASP A 35 -1.04 -1.77 7.44
N TRP A 36 -0.95 -1.99 6.11
CA TRP A 36 0.31 -1.94 5.39
C TRP A 36 0.97 -0.55 5.47
N ARG A 37 0.21 0.53 5.32
CA ARG A 37 0.71 1.90 5.52
C ARG A 37 1.12 2.17 6.97
N ARG A 38 0.35 1.68 7.94
CA ARG A 38 0.69 1.83 9.36
C ARG A 38 2.02 1.15 9.67
N PHE A 39 2.24 -0.05 9.13
CA PHE A 39 3.53 -0.73 9.26
C PHE A 39 4.67 0.12 8.70
N PHE A 40 4.51 0.72 7.51
CA PHE A 40 5.52 1.63 6.96
C PHE A 40 5.83 2.80 7.90
N GLU A 41 4.82 3.52 8.40
CA GLU A 41 5.05 4.68 9.26
C GLU A 41 5.69 4.33 10.61
N GLU A 42 5.33 3.18 11.18
CA GLU A 42 5.87 2.73 12.46
C GLU A 42 7.30 2.20 12.36
N ARG A 43 7.65 1.63 11.21
CA ARG A 43 8.87 0.84 11.01
C ARG A 43 9.89 1.49 10.09
N CYS A 44 9.50 2.43 9.25
CA CYS A 44 10.39 3.22 8.41
C CYS A 44 10.42 4.66 8.96
N HIS A 45 11.60 5.11 9.38
CA HIS A 45 11.83 6.52 9.70
C HIS A 45 12.43 7.21 8.47
N TRP A 46 12.05 8.46 8.22
CA TRP A 46 12.50 9.20 7.04
C TRP A 46 14.00 9.55 7.09
N GLU A 47 14.61 9.63 8.29
CA GLU A 47 16.06 9.83 8.43
C GLU A 47 16.83 8.49 8.52
N ASP A 48 16.33 7.54 9.30
CA ASP A 48 17.09 6.32 9.67
C ASP A 48 16.72 5.09 8.83
N GLY A 49 15.65 5.20 8.02
CA GLY A 49 15.11 4.09 7.24
C GLY A 49 14.43 3.02 8.11
N TRP A 50 14.51 1.77 7.67
CA TRP A 50 13.86 0.62 8.31
C TRP A 50 14.48 0.26 9.67
N ARG A 51 13.64 0.16 10.70
CA ARG A 51 14.06 -0.08 12.09
C ARG A 51 14.49 -1.51 12.36
N GLY A 52 13.83 -2.49 11.76
CA GLY A 52 14.07 -3.91 11.96
C GLY A 52 14.76 -4.57 10.78
N ALA A 53 15.62 -5.55 11.08
CA ALA A 53 16.12 -6.46 10.07
C ALA A 53 14.94 -7.23 9.44
N GLY A 54 14.74 -7.08 8.13
CA GLY A 54 13.67 -7.73 7.39
C GLY A 54 12.38 -6.91 7.25
N ASP A 55 12.25 -5.75 7.91
CA ASP A 55 11.03 -4.93 7.77
C ASP A 55 10.81 -4.47 6.32
N ALA A 56 11.88 -4.09 5.63
CA ALA A 56 11.84 -3.70 4.22
C ALA A 56 11.34 -4.85 3.32
N GLU A 57 11.81 -6.07 3.59
CA GLU A 57 11.42 -7.26 2.82
C GLU A 57 9.98 -7.65 3.11
N HIS A 58 9.57 -7.58 4.38
CA HIS A 58 8.19 -7.80 4.80
C HIS A 58 7.24 -6.80 4.12
N TYR A 59 7.55 -5.50 4.21
CA TYR A 59 6.80 -4.44 3.56
C TYR A 59 6.69 -4.65 2.05
N ALA A 60 7.79 -5.02 1.38
CA ALA A 60 7.79 -5.31 -0.05
C ALA A 60 6.96 -6.56 -0.41
N SER A 61 7.01 -7.61 0.40
CA SER A 61 6.20 -8.82 0.21
C SER A 61 4.71 -8.51 0.31
N GLU A 62 4.31 -7.79 1.35
CA GLU A 62 2.92 -7.39 1.56
C GLU A 62 2.43 -6.43 0.48
N GLY A 63 3.24 -5.45 0.07
CA GLY A 63 2.92 -4.56 -1.04
C GLY A 63 2.65 -5.31 -2.34
N ARG A 64 3.42 -6.38 -2.64
CA ARG A 64 3.17 -7.23 -3.82
C ARG A 64 1.89 -8.06 -3.69
N ARG A 65 1.55 -8.52 -2.49
CA ARG A 65 0.28 -9.21 -2.22
C ARG A 65 -0.89 -8.27 -2.46
N LEU A 66 -0.84 -7.08 -1.86
CA LEU A 66 -1.89 -6.06 -1.96
C LEU A 66 -2.05 -5.53 -3.39
N ARG A 67 -0.95 -5.30 -4.13
CA ARG A 67 -1.02 -4.91 -5.55
C ARG A 67 -1.85 -5.89 -6.37
N ARG A 68 -1.66 -7.20 -6.16
CA ARG A 68 -2.44 -8.23 -6.88
C ARG A 68 -3.91 -8.20 -6.48
N TRP A 69 -4.20 -7.96 -5.20
CA TRP A 69 -5.56 -7.88 -4.70
C TRP A 69 -6.29 -6.64 -5.23
N VAL A 70 -5.68 -5.44 -5.12
CA VAL A 70 -6.22 -4.20 -5.70
C VAL A 70 -6.46 -4.37 -7.20
N GLN A 71 -5.50 -4.92 -7.94
CA GLN A 71 -5.66 -5.14 -9.38
C GLN A 71 -6.83 -6.10 -9.70
N ALA A 72 -7.08 -7.10 -8.85
CA ALA A 72 -8.16 -8.05 -9.04
C ALA A 72 -9.55 -7.43 -8.79
N GLU A 73 -9.68 -6.57 -7.77
CA GLU A 73 -10.95 -5.89 -7.46
C GLU A 73 -11.22 -4.70 -8.39
N ALA A 74 -10.21 -3.85 -8.61
CA ALA A 74 -10.37 -2.61 -9.37
C ALA A 74 -10.48 -2.81 -10.90
N GLY A 75 -10.02 -3.95 -11.42
CA GLY A 75 -10.03 -4.24 -12.85
C GLY A 75 -9.14 -3.32 -13.71
N VAL A 76 -8.21 -2.58 -13.09
CA VAL A 76 -7.26 -1.68 -13.76
C VAL A 76 -5.81 -2.04 -13.42
N PRO A 77 -4.84 -1.67 -14.26
CA PRO A 77 -3.43 -1.82 -13.93
C PRO A 77 -3.04 -1.06 -12.66
N VAL A 78 -2.28 -1.74 -11.79
CA VAL A 78 -1.76 -1.17 -10.54
C VAL A 78 -0.23 -1.26 -10.54
N GLU A 79 0.42 -0.11 -10.43
CA GLU A 79 1.86 0.01 -10.20
C GLU A 79 2.15 -0.05 -8.71
N LEU A 80 3.22 -0.74 -8.31
CA LEU A 80 3.67 -0.78 -6.92
C LEU A 80 4.99 -0.01 -6.82
N ASP A 81 5.04 0.95 -5.91
CA ASP A 81 6.21 1.77 -5.60
C ASP A 81 6.53 1.58 -4.10
N LEU A 82 7.78 1.22 -3.79
CA LEU A 82 8.22 0.71 -2.48
C LEU A 82 9.25 1.61 -1.82
#